data_AF-A0A2X0QWQ3-F1
#
_entry.id   AF-A0A2X0QWQ3-F1
#
_cell.length_a   1.000
_cell.length_b   1.000
_cell.length_c   1.000
_cell.angle_alpha   90.00
_cell.angle_beta   90.00
_cell.angle_gamma   90.00
#
_symmetry.space_group_name_H-M   'P 1'
#
loop_
_entity.id
_entity.type
_entity.pdbx_description
1 polymer ?
#
loop_
_entity_poly.entity_id
_entity_poly.type
_entity_poly.pdbx_seq_one_letter_code
_entity_poly.pdbx_strand_id
1 'polypeptide(L)'
;MNKNAGYAVVLRKIFKSPVISEMDLGEGSAGRSLTEASTDAYDISAWRRPVRHYNGIASALVEGIGIDGIHRIVLTNGRTLDVCSQNMSLLQTSGNERVLLVGLNGAVAERNGKKAPFFSGLGIANSLRLPAIAISDPTLALDPDLPLAWYAGNEEVPDLPNHIACLLDGLAEVYQARLIVFGGSGGGYAGLLLATLLECRATVLVWNPQTAIADYVPEFVEKYIDVAFPSLSRNAPERNAETMADRGRHLREFLDMTTVVHDVRNLKLPPQIEILYLQNRSDWHVTCHAAPYLAGKFWERIGRAAFMEQESKQIGLFFGHWGEGHVAPPRDYLEMVLRKLAEGKLIHTVIRELDGSHSRLCGDDLDFHWLASNVGLKLEASARVVSGRVHAKSSVGQEGAGTEGIMYAFYLLVDGVRQAVRWYEPCSEVHFDLPDKAGRLQVVAFARSQPENQVSVRIPVWG
;
A
#
# COMPACT_ATOMS: atom_id res chain seq x y z
N MET A 1 20.09 5.08 31.85
CA MET A 1 18.64 4.84 31.80
C MET A 1 18.38 3.37 32.08
N ASN A 2 17.48 3.08 33.02
CA ASN A 2 17.31 1.75 33.59
C ASN A 2 16.60 0.83 32.59
N LYS A 3 17.36 0.01 31.85
CA LYS A 3 16.86 -0.91 30.79
C LYS A 3 15.66 -1.76 31.28
N ASN A 4 15.64 -2.12 32.56
CA ASN A 4 14.59 -2.97 33.17
C ASN A 4 13.19 -2.32 33.23
N ALA A 5 13.08 -0.99 33.22
CA ALA A 5 11.78 -0.32 33.29
C ALA A 5 11.03 -0.37 31.94
N GLY A 6 11.75 -0.29 30.81
CA GLY A 6 11.16 -0.40 29.47
C GLY A 6 10.63 -1.81 29.20
N TYR A 7 11.40 -2.85 29.57
CA TYR A 7 11.01 -4.25 29.36
C TYR A 7 9.71 -4.64 30.08
N ALA A 8 9.49 -4.13 31.30
CA ALA A 8 8.26 -4.41 32.05
C ALA A 8 7.00 -3.78 31.42
N VAL A 9 7.16 -2.67 30.67
CA VAL A 9 6.06 -2.02 29.93
C VAL A 9 5.77 -2.76 28.63
N VAL A 10 6.82 -3.12 27.87
CA VAL A 10 6.74 -3.95 26.65
C VAL A 10 5.98 -5.25 26.92
N LEU A 11 6.37 -6.00 27.96
CA LEU A 11 5.70 -7.25 28.32
C LEU A 11 4.22 -7.03 28.67
N ARG A 12 3.88 -5.98 29.43
CA ARG A 12 2.48 -5.66 29.77
C ARG A 12 1.64 -5.30 28.56
N LYS A 13 2.22 -4.74 27.50
CA LYS A 13 1.52 -4.39 26.25
C LYS A 13 1.35 -5.62 25.35
N ILE A 14 2.41 -6.43 25.22
CA ILE A 14 2.40 -7.73 24.52
C ILE A 14 1.33 -8.66 25.13
N PHE A 15 1.27 -8.80 26.46
CA PHE A 15 0.28 -9.65 27.14
C PHE A 15 -1.14 -9.05 27.21
N LYS A 16 -1.36 -7.80 26.79
CA LYS A 16 -2.68 -7.16 26.68
C LYS A 16 -3.23 -7.14 25.25
N SER A 17 -2.41 -7.46 24.25
CA SER A 17 -2.90 -7.65 22.88
C SER A 17 -3.77 -8.92 22.85
N PRO A 18 -5.00 -8.88 22.28
CA PRO A 18 -5.88 -10.04 22.20
C PRO A 18 -5.26 -11.22 21.42
N VAL A 19 -4.16 -10.98 20.69
CA VAL A 19 -3.38 -12.01 19.96
C VAL A 19 -2.61 -12.94 20.92
N ILE A 20 -2.30 -12.51 22.15
CA ILE A 20 -1.43 -13.27 23.09
C ILE A 20 -2.17 -13.71 24.35
N SER A 21 -3.35 -13.16 24.65
CA SER A 21 -4.07 -13.47 25.89
C SER A 21 -4.61 -14.90 26.01
N GLU A 22 -4.57 -15.71 24.94
CA GLU A 22 -5.01 -17.12 24.95
C GLU A 22 -3.87 -18.15 24.85
N MET A 23 -2.59 -17.75 24.82
CA MET A 23 -1.47 -18.70 24.76
C MET A 23 -0.96 -19.08 26.15
N ASP A 24 -1.62 -20.09 26.68
CA ASP A 24 -1.23 -21.09 27.68
C ASP A 24 0.11 -20.86 28.42
N LEU A 25 -0.02 -20.61 29.73
CA LEU A 25 1.01 -20.86 30.76
C LEU A 25 1.10 -22.38 31.02
N GLY A 26 1.28 -23.17 29.97
CA GLY A 26 1.40 -24.62 30.04
C GLY A 26 2.85 -25.04 30.24
N GLU A 27 3.17 -25.55 31.43
CA GLU A 27 4.41 -26.28 31.69
C GLU A 27 4.54 -27.48 30.74
N GLY A 28 5.68 -27.53 30.02
CA GLY A 28 6.38 -28.73 29.58
C GLY A 28 5.57 -29.90 28.99
N SER A 29 5.61 -30.03 27.67
CA SER A 29 5.80 -31.37 27.07
C SER A 29 6.98 -31.34 26.11
N ALA A 30 8.06 -32.01 26.52
CA ALA A 30 9.15 -32.37 25.62
C ALA A 30 8.60 -33.40 24.63
N GLY A 31 8.38 -33.00 23.37
CA GLY A 31 7.88 -33.96 22.38
C GLY A 31 7.35 -33.39 21.07
N ARG A 32 8.20 -32.71 20.28
CA ARG A 32 8.36 -32.89 18.82
C ARG A 32 9.34 -31.85 18.29
N SER A 33 10.58 -32.31 18.12
CA SER A 33 11.59 -31.64 17.30
C SER A 33 11.11 -31.59 15.84
N LEU A 34 11.19 -30.39 15.25
CA LEU A 34 11.36 -30.10 13.82
C LEU A 34 10.65 -31.07 12.85
N THR A 35 9.42 -30.75 12.44
CA THR A 35 9.03 -31.07 11.07
C THR A 35 9.57 -29.96 10.18
N GLU A 36 10.74 -30.24 9.61
CA GLU A 36 11.50 -29.44 8.67
C GLU A 36 10.57 -28.73 7.67
N ALA A 37 10.69 -27.40 7.58
CA ALA A 37 10.50 -26.73 6.29
C ALA A 37 11.24 -27.56 5.24
N SER A 38 10.64 -27.81 4.07
CA SER A 38 11.25 -28.64 3.03
C SER A 38 12.75 -28.33 2.97
N THR A 39 13.59 -29.33 3.26
CA THR A 39 15.06 -29.17 3.36
C THR A 39 15.65 -28.63 2.05
N ASP A 40 14.87 -28.66 0.98
CA ASP A 40 15.18 -28.11 -0.33
C ASP A 40 14.87 -26.62 -0.50
N ALA A 41 14.04 -26.01 0.36
CA ALA A 41 13.63 -24.60 0.24
C ALA A 41 14.30 -23.65 1.25
N TYR A 42 15.00 -24.18 2.25
CA TYR A 42 15.62 -23.43 3.34
C TYR A 42 17.12 -23.72 3.52
N ASP A 43 17.94 -22.67 3.63
CA ASP A 43 19.36 -22.73 4.02
C ASP A 43 19.82 -21.39 4.62
N ILE A 44 19.73 -21.29 5.95
CA ILE A 44 20.23 -20.14 6.70
C ILE A 44 21.76 -20.04 6.70
N SER A 45 22.47 -21.15 6.49
CA SER A 45 23.94 -21.18 6.54
C SER A 45 24.59 -20.42 5.38
N ALA A 46 23.87 -20.30 4.25
CA ALA A 46 24.27 -19.53 3.08
C ALA A 46 24.63 -18.05 3.40
N TRP A 47 24.04 -17.48 4.45
CA TRP A 47 24.30 -16.10 4.86
C TRP A 47 25.62 -15.89 5.60
N ARG A 48 26.26 -16.95 6.10
CA ARG A 48 27.54 -16.90 6.84
C ARG A 48 27.55 -15.84 7.96
N ARG A 49 26.42 -15.70 8.67
CA ARG A 49 26.25 -14.79 9.81
C ARG A 49 25.99 -15.59 11.08
N PRO A 50 26.36 -15.06 12.27
CA PRO A 50 25.95 -15.67 13.54
C PRO A 50 24.43 -15.81 13.60
N VAL A 51 23.95 -16.97 14.04
CA VAL A 51 22.52 -17.26 14.21
C VAL A 51 22.19 -17.38 15.70
N ARG A 52 21.15 -16.69 16.13
CA ARG A 52 20.60 -16.75 17.49
C ARG A 52 19.16 -17.24 17.45
N HIS A 53 18.80 -18.09 18.42
CA HIS A 53 17.48 -18.72 18.49
C HIS A 53 16.71 -18.18 19.69
N TYR A 54 15.42 -17.96 19.48
CA TYR A 54 14.51 -17.41 20.49
C TYR A 54 13.21 -18.20 20.48
N ASN A 55 12.69 -18.49 21.68
CA ASN A 55 11.45 -19.28 21.85
C ASN A 55 10.18 -18.48 21.56
N GLY A 56 10.31 -17.19 21.24
CA GLY A 56 9.20 -16.30 20.90
C GLY A 56 9.63 -14.84 20.82
N ILE A 57 8.73 -13.99 20.34
CA ILE A 57 8.96 -12.54 20.18
C ILE A 57 9.39 -11.90 21.52
N ALA A 58 8.75 -12.26 22.63
CA ALA A 58 9.10 -11.74 23.95
C ALA A 58 10.56 -12.04 24.33
N SER A 59 11.02 -13.28 24.16
CA SER A 59 12.42 -13.65 24.41
C SER A 59 13.38 -12.93 23.45
N ALA A 60 13.00 -12.75 22.19
CA ALA A 60 13.81 -12.02 21.21
C ALA A 60 14.01 -10.55 21.57
N LEU A 61 12.98 -9.90 22.12
CA LEU A 61 13.06 -8.52 22.60
C LEU A 61 13.92 -8.40 23.85
N VAL A 62 13.80 -9.32 24.81
CA VAL A 62 14.53 -9.30 26.09
C VAL A 62 16.00 -9.68 25.93
N GLU A 63 16.28 -10.79 25.25
CA GLU A 63 17.64 -11.35 25.09
C GLU A 63 18.42 -10.66 23.96
N GLY A 64 17.70 -9.99 23.05
CA GLY A 64 18.22 -8.91 22.22
C GLY A 64 18.45 -9.27 20.75
N ILE A 65 17.62 -8.70 19.89
CA ILE A 65 17.87 -8.50 18.44
C ILE A 65 18.91 -7.39 18.17
N GLY A 66 19.35 -6.68 19.21
CA GLY A 66 20.30 -5.56 19.12
C GLY A 66 21.75 -5.93 18.83
N ILE A 67 22.03 -7.17 18.47
CA ILE A 67 23.37 -7.66 18.10
C ILE A 67 23.29 -8.13 16.66
N ASP A 68 24.15 -7.58 15.80
CA ASP A 68 24.22 -7.94 14.39
C ASP A 68 24.31 -9.47 14.18
N GLY A 69 23.47 -9.98 13.28
CA GLY A 69 23.34 -11.40 13.01
C GLY A 69 21.95 -11.78 12.51
N ILE A 70 21.69 -13.08 12.41
CA ILE A 70 20.36 -13.61 12.12
C ILE A 70 19.72 -14.08 13.43
N HIS A 71 18.46 -13.72 13.59
CA HIS A 71 17.62 -14.01 14.74
C HIS A 71 16.46 -14.86 14.27
N ARG A 72 16.42 -16.11 14.74
CA ARG A 72 15.37 -17.08 14.44
C ARG A 72 14.39 -17.14 15.60
N ILE A 73 13.18 -16.66 15.37
CA ILE A 73 12.17 -16.46 16.40
C ILE A 73 11.07 -17.48 16.18
N VAL A 74 10.81 -18.33 17.15
CA VAL A 74 9.68 -19.28 17.10
C VAL A 74 8.36 -18.51 17.12
N LEU A 75 7.47 -18.85 16.20
CA LEU A 75 6.10 -18.40 16.11
C LEU A 75 5.17 -19.54 16.56
N THR A 76 3.91 -19.52 16.13
CA THR A 76 2.94 -20.60 16.30
C THR A 76 3.32 -21.84 15.50
N ASN A 77 2.80 -23.00 15.93
CA ASN A 77 2.90 -24.28 15.21
C ASN A 77 4.35 -24.72 14.87
N GLY A 78 5.34 -24.25 15.62
CA GLY A 78 6.75 -24.57 15.39
C GLY A 78 7.37 -23.87 14.17
N ARG A 79 6.65 -22.95 13.53
CA ARG A 79 7.20 -22.09 12.46
C ARG A 79 8.09 -21.02 13.04
N THR A 80 8.97 -20.45 12.22
CA THR A 80 9.95 -19.45 12.66
C THR A 80 9.98 -18.23 11.78
N LEU A 81 10.09 -17.05 12.37
CA LEU A 81 10.40 -15.80 11.70
C LEU A 81 11.92 -15.56 11.76
N ASP A 82 12.54 -15.47 10.60
CA ASP A 82 13.96 -15.13 10.49
C ASP A 82 14.12 -13.63 10.22
N VAL A 83 14.96 -12.99 11.03
CA VAL A 83 15.24 -11.56 10.99
C VAL A 83 16.74 -11.34 10.97
N CYS A 84 17.25 -10.49 10.08
CA CYS A 84 18.65 -10.15 9.99
C CYS A 84 18.88 -8.72 10.48
N SER A 85 19.62 -8.57 11.57
CA SER A 85 20.00 -7.27 12.12
C SER A 85 21.37 -6.84 11.61
N GLN A 86 21.55 -5.54 11.41
CA GLN A 86 22.80 -4.96 10.95
C GLN A 86 22.98 -3.54 11.49
N ASN A 87 24.22 -3.18 11.80
CA ASN A 87 24.61 -1.87 12.29
C ASN A 87 23.86 -1.45 13.58
N MET A 88 23.43 -2.40 14.39
CA MET A 88 22.60 -2.12 15.58
C MET A 88 23.34 -1.29 16.63
N SER A 89 24.68 -1.32 16.63
CA SER A 89 25.51 -0.44 17.46
C SER A 89 25.29 1.04 17.16
N LEU A 90 24.89 1.40 15.93
CA LEU A 90 24.66 2.79 15.52
C LEU A 90 23.42 3.41 16.16
N LEU A 91 22.44 2.60 16.64
CA LEU A 91 21.28 3.09 17.39
C LEU A 91 21.67 3.84 18.67
N GLN A 92 22.83 3.50 19.24
CA GLN A 92 23.34 4.16 20.44
C GLN A 92 23.96 5.53 20.14
N THR A 93 24.30 5.81 18.87
CA THR A 93 25.03 7.01 18.44
C THR A 93 24.19 7.98 17.60
N SER A 94 23.01 7.57 17.13
CA SER A 94 22.06 8.42 16.42
C SER A 94 21.61 9.61 17.29
N GLY A 95 21.55 10.81 16.70
CA GLY A 95 21.29 12.10 17.36
C GLY A 95 19.92 12.25 18.03
N ASN A 96 19.28 13.43 17.93
CA ASN A 96 18.08 13.77 18.72
C ASN A 96 16.88 12.80 18.57
N GLU A 97 16.80 12.02 17.49
CA GLU A 97 15.80 10.94 17.31
C GLU A 97 16.47 9.70 16.70
N ARG A 98 16.19 8.52 17.24
CA ARG A 98 16.71 7.25 16.73
C ARG A 98 15.81 6.72 15.63
N VAL A 99 16.43 6.18 14.59
CA VAL A 99 15.74 5.64 13.42
C VAL A 99 16.18 4.21 13.21
N LEU A 100 15.23 3.31 12.97
CA LEU A 100 15.50 1.93 12.57
C LEU A 100 14.92 1.68 11.18
N LEU A 101 15.76 1.27 10.24
CA LEU A 101 15.31 0.85 8.91
C LEU A 101 14.75 -0.58 8.98
N VAL A 102 13.63 -0.82 8.30
CA VAL A 102 13.01 -2.14 8.20
C VAL A 102 12.85 -2.52 6.73
N GLY A 103 13.62 -3.50 6.26
CA GLY A 103 13.62 -3.95 4.86
C GLY A 103 12.72 -5.16 4.62
N LEU A 104 11.84 -5.04 3.62
CA LEU A 104 10.94 -6.09 3.15
C LEU A 104 11.30 -6.49 1.70
N ASN A 105 11.36 -7.78 1.41
CA ASN A 105 11.68 -8.28 0.07
C ASN A 105 10.43 -8.33 -0.83
N GLY A 106 10.60 -8.01 -2.10
CA GLY A 106 9.63 -8.32 -3.14
C GLY A 106 9.77 -9.77 -3.61
N ALA A 107 9.26 -10.03 -4.82
CA ALA A 107 9.42 -11.33 -5.46
C ALA A 107 10.91 -11.70 -5.60
N VAL A 108 11.23 -12.95 -5.30
CA VAL A 108 12.55 -13.54 -5.51
C VAL A 108 12.48 -14.39 -6.77
N ALA A 109 12.36 -13.71 -7.92
CA ALA A 109 12.33 -14.35 -9.23
C ALA A 109 13.63 -15.16 -9.46
N GLU A 110 13.49 -16.29 -10.17
CA GLU A 110 14.61 -17.17 -10.53
C GLU A 110 15.49 -17.52 -9.33
N ARG A 111 14.93 -18.29 -8.38
CA ARG A 111 15.64 -18.69 -7.17
C ARG A 111 16.99 -19.32 -7.49
N ASN A 112 17.16 -20.00 -8.64
CA ASN A 112 18.46 -20.47 -9.13
C ASN A 112 19.25 -21.23 -8.05
N GLY A 113 18.55 -22.05 -7.27
CA GLY A 113 19.10 -22.80 -6.13
C GLY A 113 19.24 -22.01 -4.82
N LYS A 114 18.93 -20.71 -4.79
CA LYS A 114 18.87 -19.90 -3.55
C LYS A 114 17.66 -20.28 -2.72
N LYS A 115 17.92 -20.53 -1.45
CA LYS A 115 16.94 -20.95 -0.45
C LYS A 115 16.63 -19.81 0.51
N ALA A 116 15.45 -19.85 1.14
CA ALA A 116 15.10 -18.93 2.22
C ALA A 116 16.04 -19.14 3.42
N PRO A 117 16.26 -18.15 4.31
CA PRO A 117 15.61 -16.84 4.36
C PRO A 117 16.15 -15.84 3.32
N PHE A 118 15.30 -14.91 2.89
CA PHE A 118 15.67 -13.82 1.97
C PHE A 118 15.58 -12.48 2.69
N PHE A 119 16.69 -11.72 2.69
CA PHE A 119 16.76 -10.41 3.34
C PHE A 119 17.02 -9.32 2.30
N SER A 120 16.21 -8.26 2.32
CA SER A 120 16.37 -7.08 1.47
C SER A 120 16.79 -5.86 2.29
N GLY A 121 17.38 -4.86 1.63
CA GLY A 121 17.68 -3.56 2.25
C GLY A 121 18.99 -3.47 3.04
N LEU A 122 19.66 -4.58 3.33
CA LEU A 122 20.95 -4.59 4.07
C LEU A 122 22.05 -3.76 3.38
N GLY A 123 22.14 -3.83 2.05
CA GLY A 123 23.11 -3.05 1.28
C GLY A 123 22.85 -1.54 1.34
N ILE A 124 21.59 -1.14 1.29
CA ILE A 124 21.15 0.26 1.43
C ILE A 124 21.48 0.76 2.84
N ALA A 125 21.10 0.01 3.87
CA ALA A 125 21.38 0.36 5.26
C ALA A 125 22.88 0.56 5.52
N ASN A 126 23.72 -0.31 4.95
CA ASN A 126 25.17 -0.18 5.05
C ASN A 126 25.70 1.08 4.35
N SER A 127 25.21 1.41 3.14
CA SER A 127 25.56 2.65 2.42
C SER A 127 25.20 3.89 3.23
N LEU A 128 24.02 3.88 3.85
CA LEU A 128 23.51 5.00 4.65
C LEU A 128 24.11 5.09 6.05
N ARG A 129 24.84 4.05 6.49
CA ARG A 129 25.31 3.88 7.88
C ARG A 129 24.16 4.01 8.88
N LEU A 130 23.05 3.32 8.59
CA LEU A 130 21.88 3.28 9.45
C LEU A 130 21.70 1.86 10.02
N PRO A 131 21.18 1.75 11.25
CA PRO A 131 20.78 0.46 11.82
C PRO A 131 19.58 -0.08 11.04
N ALA A 132 19.55 -1.40 10.84
CA ALA A 132 18.52 -2.05 10.05
C ALA A 132 18.14 -3.43 10.56
N ILE A 133 16.87 -3.75 10.34
CA ILE A 133 16.25 -5.07 10.47
C ILE A 133 15.72 -5.45 9.10
N ALA A 134 16.19 -6.55 8.53
CA ALA A 134 15.60 -7.14 7.33
C ALA A 134 14.81 -8.38 7.72
N ILE A 135 13.58 -8.50 7.24
CA ILE A 135 12.67 -9.59 7.63
C ILE A 135 12.48 -10.52 6.43
N SER A 136 12.68 -11.82 6.63
CA SER A 136 12.34 -12.81 5.62
C SER A 136 10.89 -13.25 5.78
N ASP A 137 10.17 -13.38 4.67
CA ASP A 137 8.86 -14.04 4.67
C ASP A 137 9.06 -15.56 4.89
N PRO A 138 8.56 -16.12 6.01
CA PRO A 138 8.75 -17.54 6.33
C PRO A 138 8.00 -18.47 5.39
N THR A 139 6.97 -17.99 4.68
CA THR A 139 6.20 -18.81 3.73
C THR A 139 7.06 -19.21 2.53
N LEU A 140 8.07 -18.42 2.16
CA LEU A 140 9.02 -18.74 1.08
C LEU A 140 9.91 -19.95 1.38
N ALA A 141 9.96 -20.40 2.65
CA ALA A 141 10.67 -21.60 3.05
C ALA A 141 9.83 -22.89 2.91
N LEU A 142 8.54 -22.79 2.54
CA LEU A 142 7.67 -23.96 2.39
C LEU A 142 7.91 -24.71 1.09
N ASP A 143 8.28 -24.01 0.02
CA ASP A 143 8.45 -24.57 -1.32
C ASP A 143 9.59 -23.84 -2.04
N PRO A 144 10.53 -24.55 -2.70
CA PRO A 144 11.71 -23.97 -3.33
C PRO A 144 11.39 -23.19 -4.61
N ASP A 145 10.19 -23.34 -5.16
CA ASP A 145 9.72 -22.68 -6.37
C ASP A 145 8.72 -21.56 -6.07
N LEU A 146 8.31 -21.37 -4.81
CA LEU A 146 7.48 -20.24 -4.41
C LEU A 146 8.32 -18.94 -4.48
N PRO A 147 7.99 -17.99 -5.38
CA PRO A 147 8.82 -16.80 -5.58
C PRO A 147 8.34 -15.61 -4.73
N LEU A 148 7.11 -15.63 -4.22
CA LEU A 148 6.49 -14.52 -3.51
C LEU A 148 5.34 -15.01 -2.60
N ALA A 149 5.23 -14.45 -1.40
CA ALA A 149 4.16 -14.76 -0.43
C ALA A 149 3.65 -13.53 0.38
N TRP A 150 4.08 -12.32 -0.01
CA TRP A 150 3.55 -11.04 0.46
C TRP A 150 3.58 -10.79 1.98
N TYR A 151 4.25 -11.63 2.76
CA TYR A 151 4.18 -11.66 4.23
C TYR A 151 2.75 -11.80 4.76
N ALA A 152 1.81 -12.25 3.92
CA ALA A 152 0.39 -12.29 4.24
C ALA A 152 0.04 -13.37 5.28
N GLY A 153 0.89 -14.39 5.37
CA GLY A 153 0.68 -15.57 6.21
C GLY A 153 0.41 -16.81 5.37
N ASN A 154 0.07 -17.90 6.06
CA ASN A 154 -0.29 -19.19 5.48
C ASN A 154 -1.22 -19.94 6.45
N GLU A 155 -1.68 -21.14 6.12
CA GLU A 155 -2.63 -21.89 6.96
C GLU A 155 -2.10 -22.20 8.37
N GLU A 156 -0.78 -22.25 8.57
CA GLU A 156 -0.17 -22.51 9.88
C GLU A 156 0.15 -21.23 10.65
N VAL A 157 0.39 -20.11 9.96
CA VAL A 157 0.67 -18.78 10.55
C VAL A 157 -0.14 -17.71 9.80
N PRO A 158 -1.48 -17.69 9.94
CA PRO A 158 -2.34 -16.78 9.18
C PRO A 158 -2.21 -15.32 9.63
N ASP A 159 -1.75 -15.09 10.87
CA ASP A 159 -1.59 -13.78 11.49
C ASP A 159 -0.14 -13.28 11.45
N LEU A 160 0.68 -13.80 10.52
CA LEU A 160 2.08 -13.39 10.32
C LEU A 160 2.30 -11.86 10.33
N PRO A 161 1.47 -11.02 9.66
CA PRO A 161 1.59 -9.56 9.75
C PRO A 161 1.50 -9.02 11.19
N ASN A 162 0.65 -9.59 12.04
CA ASN A 162 0.52 -9.20 13.45
C ASN A 162 1.75 -9.58 14.26
N HIS A 163 2.33 -10.76 14.01
CA HIS A 163 3.60 -11.15 14.63
C HIS A 163 4.73 -10.20 14.25
N ILE A 164 4.82 -9.81 12.97
CA ILE A 164 5.82 -8.85 12.51
C ILE A 164 5.59 -7.46 13.13
N ALA A 165 4.35 -6.96 13.15
CA ALA A 165 4.02 -5.68 13.77
C ALA A 165 4.35 -5.68 15.27
N CYS A 166 3.99 -6.74 16.00
CA CYS A 166 4.30 -6.90 17.42
C CYS A 166 5.81 -6.86 17.70
N LEU A 167 6.59 -7.56 16.87
CA LEU A 167 8.05 -7.52 16.96
C LEU A 167 8.58 -6.11 16.71
N LEU A 168 8.13 -5.45 15.64
CA LEU A 168 8.60 -4.14 15.24
C LEU A 168 8.25 -3.04 16.25
N ASP A 169 7.03 -3.05 16.79
CA ASP A 169 6.61 -2.15 17.85
C ASP A 169 7.42 -2.37 19.13
N GLY A 170 7.69 -3.64 19.48
CA GLY A 170 8.56 -3.98 20.60
C GLY A 170 9.99 -3.47 20.39
N LEU A 171 10.54 -3.57 19.19
CA LEU A 171 11.88 -3.03 18.87
C LEU A 171 11.89 -1.50 18.92
N ALA A 172 10.87 -0.84 18.36
CA ALA A 172 10.71 0.60 18.42
C ALA A 172 10.67 1.10 19.87
N GLU A 173 9.94 0.39 20.75
CA GLU A 173 9.87 0.69 22.18
C GLU A 173 11.20 0.43 22.90
N VAL A 174 11.83 -0.74 22.71
CA VAL A 174 13.10 -1.09 23.36
C VAL A 174 14.21 -0.10 22.98
N TYR A 175 14.28 0.28 21.71
CA TYR A 175 15.33 1.18 21.21
C TYR A 175 14.96 2.66 21.27
N GLN A 176 13.71 2.99 21.60
CA GLN A 176 13.17 4.36 21.54
C GLN A 176 13.42 4.97 20.15
N ALA A 177 13.08 4.20 19.12
CA ALA A 177 13.33 4.54 17.73
C ALA A 177 12.00 4.59 16.96
N ARG A 178 11.89 5.53 16.02
CA ARG A 178 10.86 5.45 15.00
C ARG A 178 11.32 4.55 13.87
N LEU A 179 10.36 3.98 13.15
CA LEU A 179 10.65 3.06 12.05
C LEU A 179 10.62 3.78 10.70
N ILE A 180 11.47 3.34 9.79
CA ILE A 180 11.28 3.55 8.36
C ILE A 180 11.18 2.18 7.71
N VAL A 181 9.95 1.76 7.40
CA VAL A 181 9.68 0.49 6.73
C VAL A 181 9.74 0.70 5.24
N PHE A 182 10.43 -0.17 4.50
CA PHE A 182 10.53 -0.01 3.06
C PHE A 182 10.55 -1.32 2.29
N GLY A 183 9.91 -1.30 1.12
CA GLY A 183 9.80 -2.46 0.25
C GLY A 183 9.12 -2.13 -1.08
N GLY A 184 9.49 -2.88 -2.11
CA GLY A 184 8.92 -2.76 -3.44
C GLY A 184 8.08 -3.95 -3.82
N SER A 185 7.15 -3.77 -4.75
CA SER A 185 6.28 -4.85 -5.21
C SER A 185 5.68 -5.60 -4.00
N GLY A 186 5.96 -6.89 -3.83
CA GLY A 186 5.37 -7.71 -2.77
C GLY A 186 5.80 -7.28 -1.37
N GLY A 187 7.02 -6.74 -1.24
CA GLY A 187 7.47 -6.09 0.00
C GLY A 187 6.79 -4.74 0.22
N GLY A 188 6.33 -4.10 -0.87
CA GLY A 188 5.50 -2.90 -0.83
C GLY A 188 4.09 -3.20 -0.32
N TYR A 189 3.47 -4.30 -0.76
CA TYR A 189 2.22 -4.81 -0.17
C TYR A 189 2.37 -5.04 1.33
N ALA A 190 3.43 -5.75 1.74
CA ALA A 190 3.71 -6.01 3.15
C ALA A 190 3.91 -4.72 3.95
N GLY A 191 4.60 -3.73 3.36
CA GLY A 191 4.73 -2.39 3.94
C GLY A 191 3.39 -1.71 4.15
N LEU A 192 2.50 -1.73 3.13
CA LEU A 192 1.15 -1.17 3.22
C LEU A 192 0.29 -1.87 4.28
N LEU A 193 0.38 -3.20 4.40
CA LEU A 193 -0.32 -3.96 5.42
C LEU A 193 0.22 -3.65 6.82
N LEU A 194 1.53 -3.60 7.01
CA LEU A 194 2.13 -3.21 8.29
C LEU A 194 1.78 -1.76 8.68
N ALA A 195 1.62 -0.86 7.70
CA ALA A 195 1.20 0.51 7.94
C ALA A 195 -0.15 0.61 8.67
N THR A 196 -1.01 -0.42 8.58
CA THR A 196 -2.32 -0.45 9.23
C THR A 196 -2.28 -1.11 10.61
N LEU A 197 -1.19 -1.82 10.92
CA LEU A 197 -1.05 -2.63 12.13
C LEU A 197 -0.07 -2.03 13.15
N LEU A 198 0.93 -1.27 12.70
CA LEU A 198 1.95 -0.69 13.57
C LEU A 198 1.35 0.37 14.50
N GLU A 199 1.69 0.26 15.78
CA GLU A 199 1.31 1.24 16.79
C GLU A 199 2.40 2.28 17.06
N CYS A 200 3.67 1.96 16.76
CA CYS A 200 4.77 2.92 16.88
C CYS A 200 4.75 3.97 15.76
N ARG A 201 5.53 5.04 15.94
CA ARG A 201 5.73 6.03 14.88
C ARG A 201 6.53 5.41 13.73
N ALA A 202 5.97 5.41 12.53
CA ALA A 202 6.65 4.87 11.36
C ALA A 202 6.34 5.67 10.09
N THR A 203 7.35 5.75 9.22
CA THR A 203 7.15 6.15 7.81
C THR A 203 7.36 4.93 6.93
N VAL A 204 6.39 4.62 6.08
CA VAL A 204 6.42 3.46 5.18
C VAL A 204 6.70 3.91 3.76
N LEU A 205 7.89 3.62 3.24
CA LEU A 205 8.31 3.89 1.87
C LEU A 205 8.02 2.66 0.98
N VAL A 206 7.06 2.78 0.09
CA VAL A 206 6.72 1.71 -0.85
C VAL A 206 6.97 2.14 -2.29
N TRP A 207 7.33 1.19 -3.16
CA TRP A 207 7.40 1.45 -4.59
C TRP A 207 6.78 0.35 -5.44
N ASN A 208 6.04 0.77 -6.47
CA ASN A 208 5.25 -0.11 -7.34
C ASN A 208 4.52 -1.23 -6.56
N PRO A 209 3.90 -0.95 -5.38
CA PRO A 209 3.41 -2.01 -4.52
C PRO A 209 2.20 -2.69 -5.14
N GLN A 210 2.07 -4.00 -4.93
CA GLN A 210 0.74 -4.62 -5.03
C GLN A 210 -0.13 -4.12 -3.87
N THR A 211 -1.42 -4.02 -4.10
CA THR A 211 -2.41 -3.51 -3.11
C THR A 211 -3.55 -4.49 -2.86
N ALA A 212 -3.67 -5.51 -3.71
CA ALA A 212 -4.52 -6.69 -3.50
C ALA A 212 -3.81 -7.90 -4.12
N ILE A 213 -3.64 -8.99 -3.38
CA ILE A 213 -2.92 -10.19 -3.83
C ILE A 213 -3.64 -10.80 -5.04
N ALA A 214 -4.98 -10.90 -4.98
CA ALA A 214 -5.81 -11.47 -6.04
C ALA A 214 -5.68 -10.76 -7.40
N ASP A 215 -5.30 -9.47 -7.41
CA ASP A 215 -5.22 -8.65 -8.62
C ASP A 215 -3.80 -8.66 -9.24
N TYR A 216 -2.88 -9.46 -8.68
CA TYR A 216 -1.55 -9.67 -9.23
C TYR A 216 -1.54 -10.75 -10.34
N VAL A 217 -0.36 -11.06 -10.89
CA VAL A 217 -0.15 -12.10 -11.89
C VAL A 217 -0.70 -13.45 -11.38
N PRO A 218 -1.74 -14.03 -12.01
CA PRO A 218 -2.46 -15.19 -11.49
C PRO A 218 -1.59 -16.39 -11.13
N GLU A 219 -0.55 -16.69 -11.92
CA GLU A 219 0.34 -17.82 -11.69
C GLU A 219 1.07 -17.73 -10.34
N PHE A 220 1.43 -16.51 -9.92
CA PHE A 220 2.06 -16.27 -8.63
C PHE A 220 1.06 -16.45 -7.49
N VAL A 221 -0.18 -15.99 -7.68
CA VAL A 221 -1.24 -16.08 -6.69
C VAL A 221 -1.67 -17.54 -6.49
N GLU A 222 -1.84 -18.29 -7.57
CA GLU A 222 -2.16 -19.72 -7.53
C GLU A 222 -1.07 -20.52 -6.82
N LYS A 223 0.21 -20.30 -7.19
CA LYS A 223 1.33 -20.97 -6.53
C LYS A 223 1.38 -20.64 -5.03
N TYR A 224 1.09 -19.40 -4.65
CA TYR A 224 0.96 -19.02 -3.24
C TYR A 224 -0.20 -19.76 -2.56
N ILE A 225 -1.40 -19.79 -3.16
CA ILE A 225 -2.56 -20.50 -2.59
C ILE A 225 -2.25 -22.00 -2.40
N ASP A 226 -1.63 -22.62 -3.40
CA ASP A 226 -1.30 -24.05 -3.38
C ASP A 226 -0.31 -24.41 -2.28
N VAL A 227 0.71 -23.57 -2.08
CA VAL A 227 1.76 -23.79 -1.07
C VAL A 227 1.34 -23.34 0.33
N ALA A 228 0.69 -22.19 0.44
CA ALA A 228 0.35 -21.57 1.72
C ALA A 228 -0.94 -22.14 2.33
N PHE A 229 -1.85 -22.68 1.52
CA PHE A 229 -3.12 -23.24 1.99
C PHE A 229 -3.44 -24.60 1.36
N PRO A 230 -2.56 -25.62 1.51
CA PRO A 230 -2.75 -26.94 0.90
C PRO A 230 -4.03 -27.64 1.39
N SER A 231 -4.57 -27.31 2.57
CA SER A 231 -5.85 -27.84 3.03
C SER A 231 -7.04 -27.27 2.23
N LEU A 232 -6.99 -26.00 1.87
CA LEU A 232 -8.00 -25.36 1.02
C LEU A 232 -7.88 -25.84 -0.42
N SER A 233 -6.66 -25.91 -0.95
CA SER A 233 -6.37 -26.31 -2.33
C SER A 233 -6.76 -27.76 -2.63
N ARG A 234 -6.66 -28.68 -1.66
CA ARG A 234 -7.13 -30.07 -1.82
C ARG A 234 -8.64 -30.23 -1.93
N ASN A 235 -9.40 -29.29 -1.38
CA ASN A 235 -10.87 -29.32 -1.33
C ASN A 235 -11.52 -28.33 -2.30
N ALA A 236 -10.69 -27.63 -3.07
CA ALA A 236 -11.11 -26.62 -4.03
C ALA A 236 -11.86 -27.25 -5.22
N PRO A 237 -12.96 -26.63 -5.71
CA PRO A 237 -13.50 -26.98 -7.02
C PRO A 237 -12.45 -26.74 -8.12
N GLU A 238 -12.58 -27.43 -9.26
CA GLU A 238 -11.66 -27.27 -10.39
C GLU A 238 -11.56 -25.79 -10.81
N ARG A 239 -10.33 -25.29 -10.94
CA ARG A 239 -10.01 -23.92 -11.35
C ARG A 239 -10.18 -23.75 -12.87
N ASN A 240 -11.35 -24.05 -13.40
CA ASN A 240 -11.66 -23.83 -14.82
C ASN A 240 -12.21 -22.40 -14.99
N ALA A 241 -11.36 -21.45 -15.34
CA ALA A 241 -11.76 -20.08 -15.68
C ALA A 241 -11.65 -19.86 -17.20
N GLU A 242 -12.71 -19.36 -17.83
CA GLU A 242 -12.72 -19.09 -19.28
C GLU A 242 -12.04 -17.77 -19.64
N THR A 243 -11.97 -16.81 -18.71
CA THR A 243 -11.33 -15.49 -18.92
C THR A 243 -10.39 -15.11 -17.76
N MET A 244 -9.50 -14.13 -18.01
CA MET A 244 -8.63 -13.57 -16.96
C MET A 244 -9.40 -12.86 -15.85
N ALA A 245 -10.53 -12.21 -16.18
CA ALA A 245 -11.39 -11.57 -15.20
C ALA A 245 -12.04 -12.60 -14.26
N ASP A 246 -12.46 -13.74 -14.82
CA ASP A 246 -13.01 -14.85 -14.05
C ASP A 246 -11.93 -15.50 -13.18
N ARG A 247 -10.69 -15.61 -13.69
CA ARG A 247 -9.56 -16.11 -12.91
C ARG A 247 -9.27 -15.20 -11.71
N GLY A 248 -9.19 -13.89 -11.90
CA GLY A 248 -8.99 -12.93 -10.81
C GLY A 248 -10.12 -12.98 -9.76
N ARG A 249 -11.38 -13.13 -10.20
CA ARG A 249 -12.53 -13.32 -9.31
C ARG A 249 -12.38 -14.60 -8.47
N HIS A 250 -12.08 -15.74 -9.10
CA HIS A 250 -11.91 -16.99 -8.38
C HIS A 250 -10.76 -16.93 -7.38
N LEU A 251 -9.62 -16.32 -7.74
CA LEU A 251 -8.50 -16.15 -6.81
C LEU A 251 -8.88 -15.31 -5.59
N ARG A 252 -9.68 -14.26 -5.79
CA ARG A 252 -10.23 -13.46 -4.69
C ARG A 252 -11.15 -14.29 -3.80
N GLU A 253 -12.08 -15.05 -4.37
CA GLU A 253 -12.97 -15.93 -3.62
C GLU A 253 -12.19 -16.98 -2.82
N PHE A 254 -11.09 -17.53 -3.37
CA PHE A 254 -10.19 -18.41 -2.63
C PHE A 254 -9.56 -17.72 -1.44
N LEU A 255 -9.01 -16.51 -1.63
CA LEU A 255 -8.39 -15.76 -0.56
C LEU A 255 -9.41 -15.28 0.49
N ASP A 256 -10.66 -15.00 0.11
CA ASP A 256 -11.76 -14.66 1.02
C ASP A 256 -12.16 -15.83 1.94
N MET A 257 -11.89 -17.09 1.54
CA MET A 257 -12.07 -18.26 2.41
C MET A 257 -10.93 -18.46 3.42
N THR A 258 -9.84 -17.71 3.29
CA THR A 258 -8.72 -17.72 4.24
C THR A 258 -8.92 -16.67 5.33
N THR A 259 -8.08 -16.72 6.36
CA THR A 259 -8.04 -15.67 7.40
C THR A 259 -6.98 -14.60 7.14
N VAL A 260 -6.23 -14.69 6.03
CA VAL A 260 -5.20 -13.69 5.72
C VAL A 260 -5.81 -12.42 5.17
N VAL A 261 -5.23 -11.28 5.54
CA VAL A 261 -5.53 -10.02 4.86
C VAL A 261 -4.85 -10.06 3.51
N HIS A 262 -5.64 -10.04 2.44
CA HIS A 262 -5.17 -10.10 1.05
C HIS A 262 -5.44 -8.83 0.23
N ASP A 263 -6.09 -7.83 0.82
CA ASP A 263 -6.46 -6.56 0.18
C ASP A 263 -6.30 -5.39 1.16
N VAL A 264 -5.44 -4.42 0.81
CA VAL A 264 -5.09 -3.28 1.69
C VAL A 264 -5.71 -1.95 1.25
N ARG A 265 -6.55 -1.95 0.19
CA ARG A 265 -7.03 -0.71 -0.45
C ARG A 265 -7.95 0.14 0.43
N ASN A 266 -8.71 -0.51 1.31
CA ASN A 266 -9.73 0.14 2.15
C ASN A 266 -9.37 0.19 3.64
N LEU A 267 -8.12 -0.13 3.99
CA LEU A 267 -7.69 -0.11 5.38
C LEU A 267 -7.34 1.31 5.82
N LYS A 268 -7.64 1.61 7.09
CA LYS A 268 -7.37 2.92 7.69
C LYS A 268 -5.98 2.95 8.30
N LEU A 269 -5.32 4.09 8.15
CA LEU A 269 -4.00 4.32 8.76
C LEU A 269 -4.16 4.87 10.19
N PRO A 270 -3.39 4.35 11.15
CA PRO A 270 -3.22 5.00 12.45
C PRO A 270 -2.58 6.39 12.27
N PRO A 271 -2.93 7.40 13.08
CA PRO A 271 -2.50 8.80 12.88
C PRO A 271 -0.97 9.02 12.96
N GLN A 272 -0.23 8.11 13.60
CA GLN A 272 1.22 8.14 13.74
C GLN A 272 1.98 7.54 12.55
N ILE A 273 1.26 7.05 11.53
CA ILE A 273 1.82 6.40 10.35
C ILE A 273 1.76 7.34 9.16
N GLU A 274 2.86 7.42 8.42
CA GLU A 274 2.96 8.12 7.15
C GLU A 274 3.35 7.12 6.05
N ILE A 275 2.84 7.32 4.83
CA ILE A 275 3.21 6.54 3.66
C ILE A 275 3.83 7.46 2.61
N LEU A 276 4.99 7.04 2.11
CA LEU A 276 5.59 7.60 0.91
C LEU A 276 5.48 6.57 -0.22
N TYR A 277 4.53 6.81 -1.14
CA TYR A 277 4.20 5.93 -2.25
C TYR A 277 4.94 6.39 -3.52
N LEU A 278 5.85 5.58 -4.02
CA LEU A 278 6.58 5.82 -5.26
C LEU A 278 6.01 4.93 -6.37
N GLN A 279 5.66 5.49 -7.52
CA GLN A 279 5.08 4.71 -8.62
C GLN A 279 5.81 4.98 -9.94
N ASN A 280 6.29 3.93 -10.61
CA ASN A 280 6.77 4.06 -11.96
C ASN A 280 5.56 4.24 -12.89
N ARG A 281 5.57 5.31 -13.68
CA ARG A 281 4.41 5.71 -14.48
C ARG A 281 4.00 4.71 -15.56
N SER A 282 4.96 3.99 -16.13
CA SER A 282 4.78 3.01 -17.21
C SER A 282 4.56 1.59 -16.67
N ASP A 283 4.42 1.44 -15.36
CA ASP A 283 4.18 0.15 -14.73
C ASP A 283 2.71 -0.26 -14.93
N TRP A 284 2.49 -1.52 -15.30
CA TRP A 284 1.14 -2.07 -15.41
C TRP A 284 0.45 -2.16 -14.03
N HIS A 285 1.21 -2.13 -12.92
CA HIS A 285 0.66 -1.99 -11.56
C HIS A 285 -0.14 -0.69 -11.37
N VAL A 286 0.06 0.34 -12.20
CA VAL A 286 -0.71 1.59 -12.10
C VAL A 286 -2.20 1.30 -12.19
N THR A 287 -2.64 0.48 -13.14
CA THR A 287 -4.07 0.25 -13.42
C THR A 287 -4.71 -0.71 -12.44
N CYS A 288 -4.02 -1.80 -12.05
CA CYS A 288 -4.59 -2.84 -11.19
C CYS A 288 -4.30 -2.66 -9.69
N HIS A 289 -3.30 -1.85 -9.31
CA HIS A 289 -2.92 -1.67 -7.91
C HIS A 289 -2.92 -0.22 -7.43
N ALA A 290 -2.17 0.67 -8.10
CA ALA A 290 -2.04 2.04 -7.63
C ALA A 290 -3.36 2.80 -7.76
N ALA A 291 -3.98 2.82 -8.94
CA ALA A 291 -5.23 3.53 -9.16
C ALA A 291 -6.35 3.05 -8.21
N PRO A 292 -6.60 1.74 -8.01
CA PRO A 292 -7.57 1.27 -7.03
C PRO A 292 -7.25 1.63 -5.58
N TYR A 293 -5.97 1.67 -5.17
CA TYR A 293 -5.57 2.04 -3.82
C TYR A 293 -5.72 3.54 -3.54
N LEU A 294 -5.48 4.36 -4.56
CA LEU A 294 -5.52 5.82 -4.48
C LEU A 294 -6.93 6.37 -4.74
N ALA A 295 -7.83 5.55 -5.30
CA ALA A 295 -9.22 5.87 -5.54
C ALA A 295 -9.97 6.22 -4.25
N GLY A 296 -10.94 7.13 -4.35
CA GLY A 296 -11.73 7.60 -3.22
C GLY A 296 -10.98 8.51 -2.24
N LYS A 297 -9.71 8.86 -2.51
CA LYS A 297 -8.95 9.86 -1.74
C LYS A 297 -8.86 11.17 -2.52
N PHE A 298 -8.74 12.27 -1.80
CA PHE A 298 -8.56 13.59 -2.39
C PHE A 298 -7.09 13.95 -2.46
N TRP A 299 -6.62 14.40 -3.62
CA TRP A 299 -5.20 14.67 -3.85
C TRP A 299 -4.94 16.15 -4.15
N GLU A 300 -3.99 16.73 -3.45
CA GLU A 300 -3.39 18.02 -3.76
C GLU A 300 -2.13 17.78 -4.60
N ARG A 301 -2.09 18.34 -5.81
CA ARG A 301 -0.87 18.31 -6.63
C ARG A 301 0.10 19.38 -6.11
N ILE A 302 1.23 18.96 -5.57
CA ILE A 302 2.22 19.85 -4.93
C ILE A 302 3.55 19.94 -5.71
N GLY A 303 3.62 19.31 -6.88
CA GLY A 303 4.71 19.33 -7.85
C GLY A 303 4.22 18.79 -9.21
N ARG A 304 5.12 18.61 -10.17
CA ARG A 304 4.76 18.05 -11.50
C ARG A 304 4.27 16.61 -11.40
N ALA A 305 4.95 15.79 -10.61
CA ALA A 305 4.61 14.38 -10.38
C ALA A 305 4.43 14.06 -8.90
N ALA A 306 4.38 15.09 -8.04
CA ALA A 306 4.22 14.96 -6.60
C ALA A 306 2.80 15.35 -6.14
N PHE A 307 2.21 14.50 -5.32
CA PHE A 307 0.85 14.65 -4.79
C PHE A 307 0.81 14.36 -3.30
N MET A 308 -0.12 15.01 -2.61
CA MET A 308 -0.35 14.82 -1.18
C MET A 308 -1.83 14.56 -0.93
N GLU A 309 -2.14 13.53 -0.15
CA GLU A 309 -3.52 13.27 0.27
C GLU A 309 -4.04 14.45 1.13
N GLN A 310 -5.28 14.90 0.90
CA GLN A 310 -5.79 16.17 1.44
C GLN A 310 -6.36 16.09 2.86
N GLU A 311 -7.04 15.01 3.19
CA GLU A 311 -7.82 14.90 4.43
C GLU A 311 -6.93 14.58 5.63
N SER A 312 -6.17 13.49 5.53
CA SER A 312 -5.28 12.99 6.58
C SER A 312 -3.88 13.57 6.49
N LYS A 313 -3.43 13.93 5.27
CA LYS A 313 -2.03 14.29 4.98
C LYS A 313 -1.04 13.19 5.38
N GLN A 314 -1.49 11.93 5.43
CA GLN A 314 -0.64 10.78 5.79
C GLN A 314 0.04 10.14 4.58
N ILE A 315 -0.43 10.39 3.36
CA ILE A 315 0.10 9.75 2.15
C ILE A 315 0.68 10.81 1.20
N GLY A 316 1.99 10.71 0.95
CA GLY A 316 2.69 11.40 -0.12
C GLY A 316 2.90 10.47 -1.31
N LEU A 317 2.59 10.93 -2.51
CA LEU A 317 2.65 10.15 -3.75
C LEU A 317 3.60 10.83 -4.75
N PHE A 318 4.46 10.03 -5.38
CA PHE A 318 5.35 10.50 -6.42
C PHE A 318 5.37 9.53 -7.61
N PHE A 319 5.05 10.03 -8.80
CA PHE A 319 5.19 9.27 -10.05
C PHE A 319 6.54 9.53 -10.70
N GLY A 320 7.39 8.51 -10.75
CA GLY A 320 8.67 8.57 -11.45
C GLY A 320 8.60 7.95 -12.84
N HIS A 321 9.65 8.19 -13.62
CA HIS A 321 9.98 7.40 -14.80
C HIS A 321 11.35 6.76 -14.59
N TRP A 322 11.36 5.47 -14.23
CA TRP A 322 12.59 4.71 -13.95
C TRP A 322 12.92 3.69 -15.03
N GLY A 323 12.07 3.57 -16.06
CA GLY A 323 12.21 2.65 -17.18
C GLY A 323 10.84 2.14 -17.63
N GLU A 324 10.76 1.49 -18.79
CA GLU A 324 9.51 0.92 -19.30
C GLU A 324 9.07 -0.32 -18.51
N GLY A 325 7.77 -0.42 -18.20
CA GLY A 325 7.19 -1.54 -17.46
C GLY A 325 7.46 -1.53 -15.95
N HIS A 326 7.54 -2.72 -15.35
CA HIS A 326 7.67 -2.91 -13.90
C HIS A 326 9.12 -2.70 -13.42
N VAL A 327 9.56 -1.45 -13.39
CA VAL A 327 10.93 -1.06 -13.02
C VAL A 327 10.94 -0.32 -11.68
N ALA A 328 11.77 -0.80 -10.75
CA ALA A 328 11.96 -0.18 -9.45
C ALA A 328 12.70 1.17 -9.55
N PRO A 329 12.51 2.09 -8.58
CA PRO A 329 13.37 3.26 -8.46
C PRO A 329 14.84 2.85 -8.38
N PRO A 330 15.75 3.59 -9.03
CA PRO A 330 17.19 3.39 -8.90
C PRO A 330 17.63 3.40 -7.44
N ARG A 331 18.67 2.62 -7.13
CA ARG A 331 19.15 2.45 -5.75
C ARG A 331 19.59 3.77 -5.11
N ASP A 332 20.27 4.62 -5.85
CA ASP A 332 20.70 5.96 -5.42
C ASP A 332 19.51 6.87 -5.09
N TYR A 333 18.43 6.76 -5.87
CA TYR A 333 17.14 7.41 -5.55
C TYR A 333 16.56 6.92 -4.22
N LEU A 334 16.51 5.61 -4.00
CA LEU A 334 16.04 5.03 -2.74
C LEU A 334 16.92 5.46 -1.55
N GLU A 335 18.25 5.43 -1.72
CA GLU A 335 19.20 5.87 -0.70
C GLU A 335 19.02 7.35 -0.36
N MET A 336 18.81 8.22 -1.35
CA MET A 336 18.52 9.64 -1.12
C MET A 336 17.22 9.83 -0.32
N VAL A 337 16.14 9.17 -0.70
CA VAL A 337 14.84 9.27 -0.02
C VAL A 337 14.95 8.79 1.43
N LEU A 338 15.50 7.60 1.63
CA LEU A 338 15.67 7.01 2.96
C LEU A 338 16.57 7.86 3.86
N ARG A 339 17.64 8.46 3.31
CA ARG A 339 18.48 9.41 4.04
C ARG A 339 17.67 10.61 4.53
N LYS A 340 16.88 11.24 3.67
CA LYS A 340 16.05 12.40 4.03
C LYS A 340 15.00 12.04 5.09
N LEU A 341 14.35 10.88 4.94
CA LEU A 341 13.42 10.37 5.94
C LEU A 341 14.13 10.07 7.26
N ALA A 342 15.35 9.54 7.24
CA ALA A 342 16.15 9.30 8.46
C ALA A 342 16.58 10.61 9.13
N GLU A 343 16.84 11.67 8.36
CA GLU A 343 17.11 13.03 8.84
C GLU A 343 15.86 13.74 9.41
N GLY A 344 14.69 13.09 9.36
CA GLY A 344 13.44 13.63 9.91
C GLY A 344 12.73 14.60 8.98
N LYS A 345 13.06 14.61 7.68
CA LYS A 345 12.32 15.39 6.68
C LYS A 345 10.90 14.84 6.54
N LEU A 346 9.94 15.75 6.49
CA LEU A 346 8.52 15.43 6.28
C LEU A 346 8.30 14.90 4.86
N ILE A 347 7.38 13.95 4.68
CA ILE A 347 7.15 13.28 3.39
C ILE A 347 6.84 14.27 2.26
N HIS A 348 6.08 15.34 2.53
CA HIS A 348 5.74 16.36 1.54
C HIS A 348 6.97 17.16 1.07
N THR A 349 7.98 17.34 1.95
CA THR A 349 9.24 17.98 1.60
C THR A 349 10.06 17.04 0.72
N VAL A 350 10.12 15.76 1.08
CA VAL A 350 10.85 14.74 0.31
C VAL A 350 10.32 14.60 -1.12
N ILE A 351 8.99 14.53 -1.32
CA ILE A 351 8.42 14.41 -2.67
C ILE A 351 8.56 15.67 -3.53
N ARG A 352 8.55 16.88 -2.92
CA ARG A 352 8.83 18.12 -3.67
C ARG A 352 10.28 18.17 -4.14
N GLU A 353 11.23 17.73 -3.31
CA GLU A 353 12.64 17.67 -3.69
C GLU A 353 12.90 16.62 -4.79
N LEU A 354 12.19 15.48 -4.73
CA LEU A 354 12.19 14.49 -5.81
C LEU A 354 11.71 15.10 -7.12
N ASP A 355 10.59 15.83 -7.07
CA ASP A 355 10.00 16.48 -8.23
C ASP A 355 10.92 17.54 -8.87
N GLY A 356 11.54 18.39 -8.05
CA GLY A 356 12.51 19.39 -8.52
C GLY A 356 13.78 18.77 -9.13
N SER A 357 14.14 17.56 -8.72
CA SER A 357 15.29 16.82 -9.28
C SER A 357 14.90 16.08 -10.57
N HIS A 358 13.68 15.55 -10.63
CA HIS A 358 13.16 14.76 -11.75
C HIS A 358 12.70 15.61 -12.95
N SER A 359 12.19 16.82 -12.70
CA SER A 359 11.72 17.77 -13.73
C SER A 359 12.79 18.23 -14.72
N ARG A 360 14.08 17.95 -14.48
CA ARG A 360 15.17 18.22 -15.44
C ARG A 360 15.33 17.13 -16.50
N LEU A 361 14.63 16.01 -16.38
CA LEU A 361 14.89 14.77 -17.14
C LEU A 361 13.71 14.26 -17.98
N CYS A 362 12.50 14.82 -17.84
CA CYS A 362 11.29 14.34 -18.53
C CYS A 362 10.51 15.50 -19.17
N GLY A 363 10.02 15.28 -20.40
CA GLY A 363 9.16 16.22 -21.15
C GLY A 363 7.82 16.47 -20.47
N ASP A 364 7.13 17.53 -20.89
CA ASP A 364 6.06 18.21 -20.13
C ASP A 364 4.70 17.49 -20.09
N ASP A 365 4.48 16.40 -20.85
CA ASP A 365 3.21 15.65 -20.83
C ASP A 365 3.19 14.60 -19.71
N LEU A 366 2.73 15.01 -18.53
CA LEU A 366 2.36 14.12 -17.44
C LEU A 366 0.84 14.22 -17.20
N ASP A 367 0.10 13.32 -17.82
CA ASP A 367 -1.35 13.19 -17.62
C ASP A 367 -1.63 12.29 -16.40
N PHE A 368 -2.22 12.90 -15.37
CA PHE A 368 -2.72 12.22 -14.17
C PHE A 368 -4.23 12.49 -13.98
N HIS A 369 -5.00 12.68 -15.05
CA HIS A 369 -6.44 13.01 -14.98
C HIS A 369 -7.29 11.98 -14.19
N TRP A 370 -6.79 10.75 -14.05
CA TRP A 370 -7.40 9.71 -13.23
C TRP A 370 -7.20 9.90 -11.71
N LEU A 371 -6.14 10.60 -11.29
CA LEU A 371 -5.91 10.94 -9.90
C LEU A 371 -6.75 12.17 -9.56
N ALA A 372 -7.72 12.04 -8.65
CA ALA A 372 -8.66 13.10 -8.31
C ALA A 372 -7.95 14.35 -7.74
N SER A 373 -7.50 15.23 -8.62
CA SER A 373 -6.98 16.55 -8.28
C SER A 373 -8.15 17.54 -8.30
N ASN A 374 -8.52 18.05 -7.13
CA ASN A 374 -9.44 19.19 -7.07
C ASN A 374 -8.70 20.45 -7.55
N VAL A 375 -8.78 20.72 -8.86
CA VAL A 375 -8.93 22.10 -9.32
C VAL A 375 -10.44 22.34 -9.33
N GLY A 376 -10.94 23.15 -8.38
CA GLY A 376 -12.37 23.34 -8.15
C GLY A 376 -13.13 23.68 -9.44
N LEU A 377 -14.00 22.76 -9.88
CA LEU A 377 -14.80 22.93 -11.08
C LEU A 377 -15.80 24.06 -10.83
N LYS A 378 -15.59 25.23 -11.45
CA LYS A 378 -16.58 26.31 -11.42
C LYS A 378 -17.50 26.16 -12.63
N LEU A 379 -18.74 25.70 -12.39
CA LEU A 379 -19.74 25.50 -13.43
C LEU A 379 -20.56 26.76 -13.67
N GLU A 380 -20.54 27.25 -14.90
CA GLU A 380 -21.41 28.31 -15.39
C GLU A 380 -22.40 27.72 -16.41
N ALA A 381 -23.63 28.22 -16.44
CA ALA A 381 -24.64 27.73 -17.38
C ALA A 381 -25.57 28.86 -17.84
N SER A 382 -26.10 28.70 -19.05
CA SER A 382 -27.13 29.57 -19.62
C SER A 382 -28.21 28.72 -20.31
N ALA A 383 -29.45 29.20 -20.31
CA ALA A 383 -30.57 28.54 -20.99
C ALA A 383 -31.53 29.58 -21.57
N ARG A 384 -31.97 29.34 -22.81
CA ARG A 384 -32.90 30.21 -23.53
C ARG A 384 -33.83 29.43 -24.46
N VAL A 385 -34.98 30.01 -24.79
CA VAL A 385 -35.87 29.47 -25.82
C VAL A 385 -35.40 29.92 -27.19
N VAL A 386 -35.18 28.99 -28.12
CA VAL A 386 -34.82 29.27 -29.51
C VAL A 386 -35.64 28.35 -30.41
N SER A 387 -36.39 28.94 -31.36
CA SER A 387 -37.17 28.20 -32.36
C SER A 387 -38.10 27.13 -31.76
N GLY A 388 -38.76 27.43 -30.64
CA GLY A 388 -39.70 26.51 -29.99
C GLY A 388 -39.04 25.39 -29.18
N ARG A 389 -37.74 25.49 -28.88
CA ARG A 389 -37.01 24.53 -28.02
C ARG A 389 -36.23 25.24 -26.94
N VAL A 390 -36.03 24.58 -25.80
CA VAL A 390 -35.13 25.05 -24.75
C VAL A 390 -33.70 24.64 -25.12
N HIS A 391 -32.85 25.61 -25.40
CA HIS A 391 -31.43 25.42 -25.60
C HIS A 391 -30.67 25.78 -24.32
N ALA A 392 -29.89 24.83 -23.80
CA ALA A 392 -29.07 25.04 -22.61
C ALA A 392 -27.60 24.70 -22.90
N LYS A 393 -26.70 25.52 -22.37
CA LYS A 393 -25.25 25.37 -22.48
C LYS A 393 -24.62 25.53 -21.11
N SER A 394 -23.57 24.75 -20.84
CA SER A 394 -22.73 24.94 -19.66
C SER A 394 -21.26 24.99 -20.03
N SER A 395 -20.46 25.57 -19.15
CA SER A 395 -19.00 25.62 -19.27
C SER A 395 -18.37 25.47 -17.90
N VAL A 396 -17.23 24.81 -17.84
CA VAL A 396 -16.47 24.66 -16.60
C VAL A 396 -15.19 25.48 -16.73
N GLY A 397 -14.96 26.40 -15.81
CA GLY A 397 -13.68 27.06 -15.65
C GLY A 397 -12.76 26.21 -14.78
N GLN A 398 -11.60 25.83 -15.32
CA GLN A 398 -10.46 25.32 -14.56
C GLN A 398 -9.32 26.34 -14.64
N GLU A 399 -8.74 26.74 -13.50
CA GLU A 399 -7.43 27.39 -13.52
C GLU A 399 -6.37 26.33 -13.83
N GLY A 400 -5.86 26.31 -15.06
CA GLY A 400 -4.61 25.62 -15.41
C GLY A 400 -4.69 24.14 -15.87
N ALA A 401 -5.86 23.60 -16.24
CA ALA A 401 -5.97 22.27 -16.85
C ALA A 401 -7.05 22.22 -17.95
N GLY A 402 -6.88 21.31 -18.92
CA GLY A 402 -7.74 21.15 -20.09
C GLY A 402 -9.13 20.56 -19.76
N THR A 403 -10.12 20.82 -20.62
CA THR A 403 -11.52 20.39 -20.43
C THR A 403 -11.80 18.93 -20.85
N GLU A 404 -10.77 18.13 -21.10
CA GLU A 404 -10.92 16.75 -21.58
C GLU A 404 -11.44 15.83 -20.46
N GLY A 405 -12.39 14.95 -20.80
CA GLY A 405 -12.99 13.99 -19.86
C GLY A 405 -14.14 14.52 -19.00
N ILE A 406 -14.55 15.80 -19.11
CA ILE A 406 -15.72 16.32 -18.39
C ILE A 406 -17.00 15.79 -19.02
N MET A 407 -17.84 15.17 -18.19
CA MET A 407 -19.17 14.72 -18.57
C MET A 407 -20.22 15.69 -18.05
N TYR A 408 -21.16 16.07 -18.90
CA TYR A 408 -22.21 17.02 -18.58
C TYR A 408 -23.55 16.32 -18.54
N ALA A 409 -24.50 16.79 -17.72
CA ALA A 409 -25.90 16.36 -17.79
C ALA A 409 -26.82 17.57 -17.63
N PHE A 410 -28.06 17.46 -18.10
CA PHE A 410 -29.05 18.55 -17.98
C PHE A 410 -30.42 18.01 -17.62
N TYR A 411 -31.10 18.68 -16.69
CA TYR A 411 -32.52 18.47 -16.41
C TYR A 411 -33.31 19.70 -16.84
N LEU A 412 -34.44 19.49 -17.51
CA LEU A 412 -35.46 20.51 -17.74
C LEU A 412 -36.57 20.37 -16.70
N LEU A 413 -36.96 21.49 -16.08
CA LEU A 413 -37.97 21.55 -15.04
C LEU A 413 -39.06 22.57 -15.40
N VAL A 414 -40.30 22.25 -15.04
CA VAL A 414 -41.45 23.16 -15.01
C VAL A 414 -41.93 23.22 -13.58
N ASP A 415 -41.91 24.42 -12.99
CA ASP A 415 -42.29 24.66 -11.57
C ASP A 415 -41.57 23.72 -10.59
N GLY A 416 -40.29 23.45 -10.85
CA GLY A 416 -39.46 22.57 -10.03
C GLY A 416 -39.68 21.07 -10.25
N VAL A 417 -40.60 20.68 -11.14
CA VAL A 417 -40.84 19.27 -11.51
C VAL A 417 -40.10 18.93 -12.79
N ARG A 418 -39.25 17.90 -12.73
CA ARG A 418 -38.44 17.43 -13.86
C ARG A 418 -39.33 16.89 -14.99
N GLN A 419 -39.21 17.49 -16.17
CA GLN A 419 -39.94 17.09 -17.39
C GLN A 419 -39.07 16.29 -18.35
N ALA A 420 -37.78 16.63 -18.49
CA ALA A 420 -36.87 15.94 -19.39
C ALA A 420 -35.45 15.86 -18.81
N VAL A 421 -34.68 14.88 -19.29
CA VAL A 421 -33.31 14.59 -18.83
C VAL A 421 -32.44 14.27 -20.02
N ARG A 422 -31.24 14.85 -20.03
CA ARG A 422 -30.10 14.42 -20.83
C ARG A 422 -29.02 13.95 -19.87
N TRP A 423 -28.71 12.66 -19.92
CA TRP A 423 -27.77 12.01 -19.01
C TRP A 423 -26.31 12.37 -19.36
N TYR A 424 -25.37 11.85 -18.59
CA TYR A 424 -23.97 12.24 -18.71
C TYR A 424 -23.36 11.91 -20.08
N GLU A 425 -22.92 12.93 -20.82
CA GLU A 425 -22.23 12.81 -22.12
C GLU A 425 -21.15 13.90 -22.24
N PRO A 426 -20.10 13.71 -23.08
CA PRO A 426 -19.02 14.69 -23.29
C PRO A 426 -19.48 15.85 -24.21
N CYS A 427 -20.70 16.34 -24.00
CA CYS A 427 -21.30 17.44 -24.73
C CYS A 427 -21.87 18.47 -23.74
N SER A 428 -21.40 19.71 -23.87
CA SER A 428 -21.72 20.83 -22.97
C SER A 428 -23.00 21.58 -23.36
N GLU A 429 -23.74 21.08 -24.34
CA GLU A 429 -24.94 21.69 -24.90
C GLU A 429 -26.09 20.66 -25.01
N VAL A 430 -27.33 21.13 -24.92
CA VAL A 430 -28.52 20.30 -25.11
C VAL A 430 -29.69 21.11 -25.65
N HIS A 431 -30.54 20.43 -26.41
CA HIS A 431 -31.85 20.93 -26.80
C HIS A 431 -32.95 20.04 -26.22
N PHE A 432 -33.94 20.63 -25.57
CA PHE A 432 -35.17 19.97 -25.16
C PHE A 432 -36.35 20.56 -25.93
N ASP A 433 -37.34 19.72 -26.23
CA ASP A 433 -38.63 20.22 -26.71
C ASP A 433 -39.33 21.02 -25.59
N LEU A 434 -40.10 22.04 -25.98
CA LEU A 434 -40.89 22.83 -25.04
C LEU A 434 -41.95 21.92 -24.39
N PRO A 435 -42.06 21.90 -23.05
CA PRO A 435 -43.11 21.14 -22.38
C PRO A 435 -44.49 21.71 -22.68
N ASP A 436 -45.49 20.84 -22.87
CA ASP A 436 -46.89 21.25 -23.07
C ASP A 436 -47.51 21.94 -21.84
N LYS A 437 -46.87 21.80 -20.66
CA LYS A 437 -47.31 22.39 -19.40
C LYS A 437 -46.79 23.82 -19.26
N ALA A 438 -47.71 24.77 -19.11
CA ALA A 438 -47.39 26.13 -18.72
C ALA A 438 -46.82 26.16 -17.29
N GLY A 439 -45.76 26.94 -17.08
CA GLY A 439 -45.12 27.10 -15.79
C GLY A 439 -43.74 27.74 -15.90
N ARG A 440 -43.06 27.95 -14.77
CA ARG A 440 -41.71 28.51 -14.74
C ARG A 440 -40.69 27.49 -15.24
N LEU A 441 -40.08 27.77 -16.38
CA LEU A 441 -39.03 26.94 -16.97
C LEU A 441 -37.69 27.16 -16.26
N GLN A 442 -37.04 26.06 -15.89
CA GLN A 442 -35.70 26.06 -15.30
C GLN A 442 -34.86 24.92 -15.87
N VAL A 443 -33.55 25.11 -15.91
CA VAL A 443 -32.59 24.06 -16.23
C VAL A 443 -31.65 23.85 -15.05
N VAL A 444 -31.36 22.59 -14.73
CA VAL A 444 -30.24 22.24 -13.85
C VAL A 444 -29.15 21.62 -14.73
N ALA A 445 -28.00 22.27 -14.77
CA ALA A 445 -26.81 21.76 -15.43
C ALA A 445 -25.91 21.05 -14.41
N PHE A 446 -25.33 19.94 -14.82
CA PHE A 446 -24.35 19.19 -14.05
C PHE A 446 -23.06 19.07 -14.85
N ALA A 447 -21.93 19.08 -14.16
CA ALA A 447 -20.65 18.69 -14.71
C ALA A 447 -19.92 17.80 -13.71
N ARG A 448 -19.26 16.76 -14.20
CA ARG A 448 -18.42 15.88 -13.38
C ARG A 448 -17.20 15.42 -14.16
N SER A 449 -16.07 15.29 -13.46
CA SER A 449 -14.87 14.61 -13.99
C SER A 449 -14.83 13.13 -13.60
N GLN A 450 -15.42 12.77 -12.45
CA GLN A 450 -15.59 11.40 -11.94
C GLN A 450 -16.93 11.31 -11.18
N PRO A 451 -17.50 10.10 -10.93
CA PRO A 451 -18.82 9.95 -10.28
C PRO A 451 -18.95 10.70 -8.94
N GLU A 452 -17.85 10.79 -8.18
CA GLU A 452 -17.79 11.42 -6.86
C GLU A 452 -17.54 12.94 -6.91
N ASN A 453 -17.13 13.49 -8.06
CA ASN A 453 -16.76 14.90 -8.23
C ASN A 453 -17.73 15.62 -9.17
N GLN A 454 -18.92 15.94 -8.63
CA GLN A 454 -20.03 16.54 -9.35
C GLN A 454 -20.33 17.95 -8.83
N VAL A 455 -20.45 18.91 -9.74
CA VAL A 455 -21.00 20.25 -9.48
C VAL A 455 -22.29 20.45 -10.25
N SER A 456 -23.20 21.27 -9.72
CA SER A 456 -24.45 21.60 -10.40
C SER A 456 -24.85 23.05 -10.20
N VAL A 457 -25.53 23.62 -11.19
CA VAL A 457 -26.08 24.96 -11.12
C VAL A 457 -27.51 24.94 -11.68
N ARG A 458 -28.42 25.63 -10.98
CA ARG A 458 -29.81 25.80 -11.41
C ARG A 458 -30.02 27.21 -11.93
N ILE A 459 -30.54 27.34 -13.14
CA ILE A 459 -30.77 28.61 -13.82
C ILE A 459 -32.20 28.71 -14.35
N PRO A 460 -32.79 29.91 -14.41
CA PRO A 460 -34.02 30.13 -15.16
C PRO A 460 -33.77 30.02 -16.67
N VAL A 461 -34.80 29.61 -17.42
CA VAL A 461 -34.79 29.68 -18.89
C VAL A 461 -35.35 31.04 -19.30
N TRP A 462 -34.56 31.80 -20.07
CA TRP A 462 -34.99 33.11 -20.58
C TRP A 462 -35.72 32.94 -21.93
N GLY A 463 -36.78 33.73 -22.13
CA GLY A 463 -37.54 33.77 -23.38
C GLY A 463 -36.78 34.43 -24.52
#